data_AF-X0VCL5-F1
#
_entry.id   AF-X0VCL5-F1
#
_cell.length_a   1.000
_cell.length_b   1.000
_cell.length_c   1.000
_cell.angle_alpha   90.00
_cell.angle_beta   90.00
_cell.angle_gamma   90.00
#
_symmetry.space_group_name_H-M   'P 1'
#
loop_
_entity.id
_entity.type
_entity.pdbx_description
1 polymer ?
#
loop_
_entity_poly.entity_id
_entity_poly.type
_entity_poly.pdbx_seq_one_letter_code
_entity_poly.pdbx_strand_id
1 'polypeptide(L)'
;ENSTRVSGNKWGIDFVGEEASVPPADPARPAPALYYSTEDFETGDFTKLPWSHSGDGNWTVTPYEKYSGAYSTQAGSINYDESTTLWVRLDCIAGDITFYHKVSSELGCDYLEFYIDGVRKGRWSGTTDWEHVSFPVIAGTRIFEWAYSKDGSISTGSDAAWIDEIEFPLDCGVLRDFDSNGQVNFIDFAFFAGQWLGPRKAGTLQRGTPDLADLNGDGSVDFEDLAIFSENWLLDLTPCTVKQ
;
A
#
# COMPACT_ATOMS: atom_id res chain seq x y z
N GLU A 1 11.83 -47.60 -14.59
CA GLU A 1 11.81 -47.20 -16.01
C GLU A 1 10.67 -46.22 -16.23
N ASN A 2 10.86 -45.26 -17.14
CA ASN A 2 10.04 -44.08 -17.48
C ASN A 2 10.19 -42.82 -16.62
N SER A 3 11.39 -42.22 -16.65
CA SER A 3 11.54 -40.76 -16.57
C SER A 3 11.29 -40.19 -17.97
N THR A 4 10.20 -39.44 -18.16
CA THR A 4 9.99 -38.65 -19.37
C THR A 4 10.87 -37.41 -19.30
N ARG A 5 12.07 -37.50 -19.88
CA ARG A 5 12.89 -36.34 -20.22
C ARG A 5 12.11 -35.48 -21.23
N VAL A 6 11.64 -34.31 -20.81
CA VAL A 6 11.25 -33.26 -21.75
C VAL A 6 12.52 -32.51 -22.15
N SER A 7 13.29 -33.09 -23.06
CA SER A 7 14.41 -32.38 -23.68
C SER A 7 13.86 -31.36 -24.67
N GLY A 8 14.12 -30.06 -24.44
CA GLY A 8 13.87 -29.03 -25.46
C GLY A 8 13.24 -27.72 -25.00
N ASN A 9 13.27 -27.35 -23.71
CA ASN A 9 12.93 -25.96 -23.38
C ASN A 9 14.02 -25.02 -23.89
N LYS A 10 13.62 -23.86 -24.42
CA LYS A 10 14.49 -22.83 -25.02
C LYS A 10 15.52 -22.24 -24.04
N TRP A 11 15.41 -22.63 -22.77
CA TRP A 11 16.15 -22.10 -21.62
C TRP A 11 17.11 -23.13 -20.99
N GLY A 12 17.13 -24.39 -21.44
CA GLY A 12 18.10 -25.41 -21.00
C GLY A 12 17.96 -25.85 -19.53
N ILE A 13 16.79 -25.67 -18.90
CA ILE A 13 16.56 -26.00 -17.49
C ILE A 13 15.91 -27.38 -17.38
N ASP A 14 16.60 -28.33 -16.74
CA ASP A 14 16.08 -29.68 -16.47
C ASP A 14 15.35 -29.68 -15.12
N PHE A 15 14.01 -29.76 -15.13
CA PHE A 15 13.22 -29.86 -13.91
C PHE A 15 13.26 -31.29 -13.38
N VAL A 16 14.39 -31.68 -12.79
CA VAL A 16 14.51 -32.91 -12.00
C VAL A 16 14.66 -32.52 -10.54
N GLY A 17 13.55 -32.13 -9.92
CA GLY A 17 13.48 -31.85 -8.49
C GLY A 17 12.77 -32.98 -7.77
N GLU A 18 13.46 -33.64 -6.84
CA GLU A 18 12.87 -34.49 -5.81
C GLU A 18 11.92 -33.62 -4.98
N GLU A 19 10.70 -34.10 -4.68
CA GLU A 19 9.72 -33.30 -3.93
C GLU A 19 10.31 -32.86 -2.59
N ALA A 20 10.63 -31.57 -2.47
CA ALA A 20 11.10 -31.01 -1.22
C ALA A 20 9.94 -31.03 -0.23
N SER A 21 10.08 -31.81 0.84
CA SER A 21 9.12 -31.81 1.94
C SER A 21 9.08 -30.41 2.57
N VAL A 22 7.89 -29.82 2.61
CA VAL A 22 7.64 -28.50 3.23
C VAL A 22 8.08 -28.57 4.70
N PRO A 23 9.03 -27.72 5.16
CA PRO A 23 9.39 -27.69 6.57
C PRO A 23 8.19 -27.22 7.41
N PRO A 24 7.96 -27.81 8.61
CA PRO A 24 6.85 -27.43 9.46
C PRO A 24 6.97 -25.96 9.86
N ALA A 25 5.83 -25.26 9.89
CA ALA A 25 5.76 -23.85 10.27
C ALA A 25 6.35 -23.61 11.67
N ASP A 26 7.28 -22.66 11.78
CA ASP A 26 7.89 -22.24 13.04
C ASP A 26 6.90 -21.36 13.85
N PRO A 27 6.44 -21.81 15.03
CA PRO A 27 5.47 -21.06 15.84
C PRO A 27 6.06 -19.80 16.50
N ALA A 28 7.37 -19.55 16.40
CA ALA A 28 8.03 -18.36 16.95
C ALA A 28 8.20 -17.22 15.94
N ARG A 29 7.94 -17.45 14.65
CA ARG A 29 7.91 -16.38 13.66
C ARG A 29 6.52 -15.73 13.70
N PRO A 30 6.36 -14.46 14.11
CA PRO A 30 5.09 -13.78 13.92
C PRO A 30 4.71 -13.94 12.45
N ALA A 31 3.45 -14.29 12.18
CA ALA A 31 2.95 -14.25 10.80
C ALA A 31 3.38 -12.92 10.20
N PRO A 32 4.02 -12.89 9.01
CA PRO A 32 4.48 -11.64 8.44
C PRO A 32 3.27 -10.70 8.39
N ALA A 33 3.29 -9.66 9.23
CA ALA A 33 2.39 -8.54 9.07
C ALA A 33 2.60 -8.08 7.63
N LEU A 34 1.51 -8.08 6.87
CA LEU A 34 1.57 -7.98 5.42
C LEU A 34 2.14 -6.61 5.11
N TYR A 35 3.40 -6.58 4.70
CA TYR A 35 4.23 -5.38 4.48
C TYR A 35 3.59 -4.30 3.57
N TYR A 36 2.50 -4.64 2.89
CA TYR A 36 1.79 -3.80 1.95
C TYR A 36 0.42 -3.30 2.42
N SER A 37 -0.11 -3.81 3.54
CA SER A 37 -1.27 -3.17 4.16
C SER A 37 -0.86 -1.91 4.90
N THR A 38 0.44 -1.67 5.09
CA THR A 38 0.97 -0.50 5.79
C THR A 38 1.67 0.47 4.84
N GLU A 39 1.42 1.76 5.03
CA GLU A 39 2.26 2.84 4.52
C GLU A 39 2.87 3.59 5.70
N ASP A 40 4.18 3.47 5.81
CA ASP A 40 5.05 4.07 6.84
C ASP A 40 6.04 5.08 6.22
N PHE A 41 6.00 5.29 4.89
CA PHE A 41 6.87 6.20 4.15
C PHE A 41 8.38 5.90 4.25
N GLU A 42 8.75 4.73 4.75
CA GLU A 42 10.13 4.32 4.98
C GLU A 42 10.91 4.04 3.69
N THR A 43 10.23 3.97 2.54
CA THR A 43 10.88 4.02 1.22
C THR A 43 11.54 5.38 0.95
N GLY A 44 11.21 6.42 1.72
CA GLY A 44 11.73 7.77 1.54
C GLY A 44 11.06 8.54 0.39
N ASP A 45 10.05 7.94 -0.24
CA ASP A 45 9.27 8.51 -1.34
C ASP A 45 7.85 7.89 -1.37
N PHE A 46 7.09 8.14 -2.44
CA PHE A 46 5.73 7.64 -2.60
C PHE A 46 5.65 6.43 -3.56
N THR A 47 6.70 5.63 -3.68
CA THR A 47 6.74 4.51 -4.64
C THR A 47 6.07 3.22 -4.13
N LYS A 48 5.96 3.05 -2.81
CA LYS A 48 5.38 1.86 -2.16
C LYS A 48 3.93 1.58 -2.57
N LEU A 49 3.13 2.64 -2.72
CA LEU A 49 1.73 2.60 -3.13
C LEU A 49 1.47 3.59 -4.28
N PRO A 50 0.36 3.48 -5.04
CA PRO A 50 0.08 4.37 -6.19
C PRO A 50 -0.45 5.73 -5.75
N TRP A 51 0.27 6.40 -4.85
CA TRP A 51 -0.07 7.72 -4.35
C TRP A 51 -0.16 8.72 -5.49
N SER A 52 -1.06 9.67 -5.32
CA SER A 52 -1.28 10.77 -6.23
C SER A 52 -1.50 12.06 -5.45
N HIS A 53 -1.14 13.17 -6.07
CA HIS A 53 -1.26 14.49 -5.47
C HIS A 53 -2.21 15.36 -6.28
N SER A 54 -2.84 16.33 -5.64
CA SER A 54 -3.62 17.38 -6.28
C SER A 54 -3.66 18.65 -5.43
N GLY A 55 -4.18 19.74 -6.01
CA GLY A 55 -4.20 21.06 -5.39
C GLY A 55 -3.01 21.92 -5.79
N ASP A 56 -2.68 22.88 -4.93
CA ASP A 56 -1.73 23.96 -5.17
C ASP A 56 -0.30 23.63 -4.74
N GLY A 57 -0.11 22.46 -4.11
CA GLY A 57 1.19 21.93 -3.71
C GLY A 57 1.16 20.41 -3.61
N ASN A 58 2.33 19.78 -3.70
CA ASN A 58 2.47 18.34 -3.46
C ASN A 58 2.88 18.07 -2.02
N TRP A 59 2.37 16.98 -1.47
CA TRP A 59 2.89 16.41 -0.22
C TRP A 59 4.30 15.88 -0.44
N THR A 60 5.09 15.81 0.64
CA THR A 60 6.48 15.38 0.60
C THR A 60 6.81 14.46 1.75
N VAL A 61 7.55 13.38 1.48
CA VAL A 61 8.15 12.54 2.52
C VAL A 61 9.27 13.31 3.23
N THR A 62 9.32 13.25 4.55
CA THR A 62 10.19 14.08 5.40
C THR A 62 10.80 13.30 6.56
N PRO A 63 12.09 13.52 6.90
CA PRO A 63 12.73 12.91 8.06
C PRO A 63 12.63 13.76 9.34
N TYR A 64 12.04 14.96 9.27
CA TYR A 64 12.10 15.92 10.38
C TYR A 64 11.04 15.63 11.44
N GLU A 65 9.77 15.67 11.08
CA GLU A 65 8.64 15.24 11.92
C GLU A 65 8.19 13.86 11.45
N LYS A 66 8.00 12.95 12.40
CA LYS A 66 7.52 11.57 12.18
C LYS A 66 6.97 11.02 13.48
N TYR A 67 6.07 10.05 13.37
CA TYR A 67 5.57 9.33 14.54
C TYR A 67 6.50 8.18 14.89
N SER A 68 6.89 7.38 13.89
CA SER A 68 7.79 6.24 14.03
C SER A 68 8.90 6.30 12.96
N GLY A 69 9.74 5.27 12.93
CA GLY A 69 10.71 5.10 11.84
C GLY A 69 11.65 6.28 11.60
N ALA A 70 12.04 6.45 10.34
CA ALA A 70 12.89 7.52 9.85
C ALA A 70 12.13 8.58 9.05
N TYR A 71 10.92 8.27 8.57
CA TYR A 71 10.17 9.13 7.68
C TYR A 71 8.70 9.23 8.07
N SER A 72 8.05 10.32 7.65
CA SER A 72 6.59 10.43 7.54
C SER A 72 6.28 11.27 6.30
N THR A 73 5.01 11.57 6.05
CA THR A 73 4.65 12.53 4.98
C THR A 73 4.05 13.82 5.53
N GLN A 74 4.38 14.93 4.88
CA GLN A 74 3.98 16.28 5.22
C GLN A 74 3.15 16.90 4.09
N ALA A 75 2.11 17.64 4.46
CA ALA A 75 1.35 18.47 3.54
C ALA A 75 2.23 19.48 2.79
N GLY A 76 1.90 19.73 1.53
CA GLY A 76 2.60 20.73 0.72
C GLY A 76 2.55 22.13 1.33
N SER A 77 3.63 22.90 1.17
CA SER A 77 3.61 24.32 1.54
C SER A 77 2.70 25.10 0.59
N ILE A 78 1.64 25.68 1.14
CA ILE A 78 0.59 26.39 0.39
C ILE A 78 0.35 27.78 1.00
N ASN A 79 -0.15 28.70 0.20
CA ASN A 79 -0.55 30.05 0.60
C ASN A 79 -1.98 30.07 1.14
N TYR A 80 -2.49 31.28 1.34
CA TYR A 80 -3.86 31.59 1.74
C TYR A 80 -4.88 31.14 0.69
N ASP A 81 -6.01 30.60 1.14
CA ASP A 81 -7.10 30.08 0.31
C ASP A 81 -6.68 28.98 -0.70
N GLU A 82 -5.55 28.33 -0.44
CA GLU A 82 -5.04 27.21 -1.22
C GLU A 82 -5.25 25.87 -0.49
N SER A 83 -5.08 24.77 -1.22
CA SER A 83 -5.18 23.42 -0.66
C SER A 83 -4.19 22.45 -1.28
N THR A 84 -3.80 21.41 -0.54
CA THR A 84 -2.92 20.33 -1.02
C THR A 84 -3.48 18.99 -0.58
N THR A 85 -3.55 18.04 -1.51
CA THR A 85 -4.17 16.73 -1.27
C THR A 85 -3.23 15.61 -1.66
N LEU A 86 -3.16 14.60 -0.80
CA LEU A 86 -2.56 13.30 -1.06
C LEU A 86 -3.67 12.26 -1.07
N TRP A 87 -3.72 11.42 -2.10
CA TRP A 87 -4.75 10.40 -2.21
C TRP A 87 -4.24 9.11 -2.83
N VAL A 88 -4.93 8.02 -2.51
CA VAL A 88 -4.65 6.69 -3.05
C VAL A 88 -5.96 5.97 -3.31
N ARG A 89 -5.99 5.19 -4.39
CA ARG A 89 -7.12 4.34 -4.76
C ARG A 89 -6.71 2.88 -4.59
N LEU A 90 -7.40 2.17 -3.70
CA LEU A 90 -7.08 0.79 -3.33
C LEU A 90 -8.33 -0.09 -3.36
N ASP A 91 -8.13 -1.39 -3.54
CA ASP A 91 -9.18 -2.38 -3.39
C ASP A 91 -9.14 -2.97 -1.98
N CYS A 92 -10.19 -2.70 -1.20
CA CYS A 92 -10.25 -3.05 0.21
C CYS A 92 -11.16 -4.25 0.48
N ILE A 93 -10.90 -4.94 1.58
CA ILE A 93 -11.87 -5.80 2.27
C ILE A 93 -12.64 -4.97 3.31
N ALA A 94 -13.64 -5.58 3.94
CA ALA A 94 -14.29 -4.95 5.09
C ALA A 94 -13.32 -4.97 6.28
N GLY A 95 -13.15 -3.82 6.93
CA GLY A 95 -12.23 -3.65 8.05
C GLY A 95 -12.14 -2.17 8.43
N ASP A 96 -11.06 -1.79 9.09
CA ASP A 96 -10.80 -0.39 9.44
C ASP A 96 -9.53 0.09 8.72
N ILE A 97 -9.53 1.36 8.30
CA ILE A 97 -8.29 2.08 8.04
C ILE A 97 -7.83 2.74 9.33
N THR A 98 -6.55 2.64 9.66
CA THR A 98 -5.93 3.35 10.79
C THR A 98 -4.76 4.20 10.30
N PHE A 99 -4.45 5.26 11.04
CA PHE A 99 -3.24 6.06 10.82
C PHE A 99 -2.96 6.98 12.01
N TYR A 100 -1.75 7.52 12.05
CA TYR A 100 -1.39 8.62 12.93
C TYR A 100 -1.40 9.93 12.15
N HIS A 101 -1.86 11.00 12.79
CA HIS A 101 -1.78 12.35 12.24
C HIS A 101 -1.26 13.36 13.26
N LYS A 102 -0.66 14.44 12.76
CA LYS A 102 -0.25 15.61 13.54
C LYS A 102 -0.61 16.88 12.80
N VAL A 103 -1.03 17.91 13.52
CA VAL A 103 -1.35 19.22 12.93
C VAL A 103 -0.71 20.32 13.75
N SER A 104 -0.08 21.28 13.07
CA SER A 104 0.48 22.49 13.67
C SER A 104 0.06 23.66 12.80
N SER A 105 -1.14 24.16 13.04
CA SER A 105 -1.81 25.20 12.25
C SER A 105 -2.65 26.15 13.11
N GLU A 106 -3.27 27.16 12.50
CA GLU A 106 -4.21 28.03 13.21
C GLU A 106 -5.50 27.29 13.62
N LEU A 107 -5.84 27.39 14.91
CA LEU A 107 -6.99 26.70 15.48
C LEU A 107 -8.30 27.25 14.89
N GLY A 108 -9.05 26.39 14.20
CA GLY A 108 -10.33 26.74 13.62
C GLY A 108 -10.26 27.39 12.23
N CYS A 109 -9.07 27.47 11.64
CA CYS A 109 -8.81 28.16 10.37
C CYS A 109 -8.22 27.22 9.32
N ASP A 110 -7.05 26.67 9.63
CA ASP A 110 -6.34 25.73 8.77
C ASP A 110 -6.64 24.30 9.18
N TYR A 111 -6.98 23.44 8.22
CA TYR A 111 -7.48 22.11 8.52
C TYR A 111 -6.76 21.01 7.76
N LEU A 112 -6.39 19.95 8.49
CA LEU A 112 -6.24 18.61 7.94
C LEU A 112 -7.62 17.95 7.92
N GLU A 113 -8.00 17.37 6.80
CA GLU A 113 -9.23 16.63 6.62
C GLU A 113 -8.96 15.28 5.97
N PHE A 114 -9.66 14.25 6.45
CA PHE A 114 -9.57 12.89 5.89
C PHE A 114 -10.91 12.46 5.31
N TYR A 115 -10.88 11.88 4.11
CA TYR A 115 -12.05 11.46 3.35
C TYR A 115 -11.94 10.00 2.91
N ILE A 116 -13.10 9.33 2.85
CA ILE A 116 -13.25 8.04 2.17
C ILE A 116 -14.36 8.19 1.14
N ASP A 117 -14.05 7.94 -0.13
CA ASP A 117 -14.95 8.09 -1.27
C ASP A 117 -15.61 9.48 -1.32
N GLY A 118 -14.84 10.54 -1.05
CA GLY A 118 -15.31 11.93 -0.99
C GLY A 118 -16.15 12.28 0.25
N VAL A 119 -16.36 11.35 1.18
CA VAL A 119 -17.09 11.60 2.45
C VAL A 119 -16.10 11.85 3.58
N ARG A 120 -16.14 13.07 4.16
CA ARG A 120 -15.26 13.47 5.27
C ARG A 120 -15.50 12.59 6.50
N LYS A 121 -14.42 12.06 7.07
CA LYS A 121 -14.40 11.22 8.27
C LYS A 121 -13.76 11.92 9.46
N GLY A 122 -12.74 12.74 9.22
CA GLY A 122 -12.03 13.50 10.24
C GLY A 122 -11.69 14.92 9.78
N ARG A 123 -11.54 15.82 10.76
CA ARG A 123 -11.15 17.23 10.55
C ARG A 123 -10.44 17.74 11.80
N TRP A 124 -9.22 18.23 11.62
CA TRP A 124 -8.33 18.65 12.70
C TRP A 124 -7.67 19.98 12.36
N SER A 125 -7.48 20.83 13.37
CA SER A 125 -6.87 22.16 13.27
C SER A 125 -6.19 22.52 14.58
N GLY A 126 -5.34 23.53 14.57
CA GLY A 126 -4.63 23.96 15.76
C GLY A 126 -3.28 23.25 15.91
N THR A 127 -2.77 23.22 17.13
CA THR A 127 -1.51 22.53 17.45
C THR A 127 -1.80 21.30 18.30
N THR A 128 -1.86 20.14 17.66
CA THR A 128 -2.02 18.83 18.30
C THR A 128 -0.78 17.98 18.02
N ASP A 129 -0.36 17.18 18.99
CA ASP A 129 0.69 16.19 18.73
C ASP A 129 0.12 14.98 17.98
N TRP A 130 0.95 13.96 17.73
CA TRP A 130 0.53 12.75 17.04
C TRP A 130 -0.65 12.05 17.73
N GLU A 131 -1.72 11.81 16.98
CA GLU A 131 -2.93 11.11 17.42
C GLU A 131 -3.25 9.94 16.49
N HIS A 132 -3.62 8.81 17.08
CA HIS A 132 -4.06 7.61 16.35
C HIS A 132 -5.56 7.65 16.10
N VAL A 133 -5.97 7.38 14.85
CA VAL A 133 -7.39 7.35 14.45
C VAL A 133 -7.72 6.08 13.68
N SER A 134 -9.00 5.71 13.68
CA SER A 134 -9.50 4.50 13.02
C SER A 134 -10.90 4.75 12.44
N PHE A 135 -11.13 4.30 11.21
CA PHE A 135 -12.40 4.48 10.51
C PHE A 135 -12.83 3.21 9.76
N PRO A 136 -14.13 2.84 9.81
CA PRO A 136 -14.62 1.66 9.12
C PRO A 136 -14.65 1.84 7.60
N VAL A 137 -14.24 0.79 6.90
CA VAL A 137 -14.18 0.66 5.46
C VAL A 137 -15.01 -0.55 5.01
N ILE A 138 -15.83 -0.35 4.00
CA ILE A 138 -16.55 -1.44 3.34
C ILE A 138 -15.70 -2.00 2.20
N ALA A 139 -15.89 -3.29 1.91
CA ALA A 139 -15.17 -3.95 0.82
C ALA A 139 -15.46 -3.29 -0.55
N GLY A 140 -14.47 -3.34 -1.44
CA GLY A 140 -14.49 -2.82 -2.80
C GLY A 140 -13.46 -1.72 -3.05
N THR A 141 -13.41 -1.19 -4.26
CA THR A 141 -12.47 -0.11 -4.61
C THR A 141 -12.84 1.17 -3.88
N ARG A 142 -11.94 1.66 -3.01
CA ARG A 142 -12.07 2.88 -2.21
C ARG A 142 -11.06 3.93 -2.65
N ILE A 143 -11.40 5.19 -2.41
CA ILE A 143 -10.46 6.31 -2.51
C ILE A 143 -10.28 6.90 -1.11
N PHE A 144 -9.03 6.99 -0.67
CA PHE A 144 -8.63 7.61 0.58
C PHE A 144 -7.92 8.93 0.26
N GLU A 145 -8.33 10.02 0.93
CA GLU A 145 -7.82 11.36 0.63
C GLU A 145 -7.50 12.08 1.94
N TRP A 146 -6.30 12.65 2.01
CA TRP A 146 -5.86 13.56 3.05
C TRP A 146 -5.64 14.94 2.42
N ALA A 147 -6.43 15.91 2.84
CA ALA A 147 -6.37 17.28 2.34
C ALA A 147 -5.97 18.22 3.46
N TYR A 148 -4.97 19.07 3.20
CA TYR A 148 -4.66 20.21 4.04
C TYR A 148 -5.08 21.49 3.31
N SER A 149 -5.80 22.37 3.99
CA SER A 149 -6.29 23.63 3.43
C SER A 149 -6.05 24.77 4.39
N LYS A 150 -5.71 25.94 3.84
CA LYS A 150 -5.56 27.17 4.60
C LYS A 150 -6.72 28.11 4.34
N ASP A 151 -7.18 28.79 5.39
CA ASP A 151 -8.08 29.92 5.24
C ASP A 151 -7.34 31.25 5.51
N GLY A 152 -7.82 32.34 4.91
CA GLY A 152 -7.45 33.69 5.35
C GLY A 152 -5.94 33.97 5.37
N SER A 153 -5.48 34.95 6.16
CA SER A 153 -4.17 35.61 5.98
C SER A 153 -3.17 35.46 7.14
N ILE A 154 -3.50 34.66 8.15
CA ILE A 154 -2.67 34.51 9.35
C ILE A 154 -2.07 33.10 9.33
N SER A 155 -0.83 33.04 9.80
CA SER A 155 0.00 31.84 9.84
C SER A 155 0.42 31.62 11.29
N THR A 156 0.20 30.43 11.85
CA THR A 156 0.60 30.10 13.23
C THR A 156 1.11 28.67 13.34
N GLY A 157 2.12 28.47 14.20
CA GLY A 157 2.79 27.17 14.30
C GLY A 157 3.66 26.90 13.08
N SER A 158 3.60 25.67 12.57
CA SER A 158 4.37 25.24 11.40
C SER A 158 3.59 25.36 10.09
N ASP A 159 2.30 25.75 10.17
CA ASP A 159 1.33 25.76 9.07
C ASP A 159 1.34 24.47 8.25
N ALA A 160 1.37 23.33 8.92
CA ALA A 160 1.47 22.04 8.27
C ALA A 160 0.72 20.94 9.02
N ALA A 161 0.44 19.88 8.27
CA ALA A 161 -0.07 18.62 8.77
C ALA A 161 0.83 17.47 8.31
N TRP A 162 0.89 16.42 9.11
CA TRP A 162 1.63 15.20 8.84
C TRP A 162 0.77 13.98 9.07
N ILE A 163 1.04 12.91 8.32
CA ILE A 163 0.44 11.58 8.54
C ILE A 163 1.53 10.51 8.47
N ASP A 164 1.32 9.42 9.19
CA ASP A 164 2.28 8.34 9.34
C ASP A 164 1.57 7.02 9.73
N GLU A 165 2.25 5.89 9.55
CA GLU A 165 1.81 4.54 9.97
C GLU A 165 0.36 4.23 9.58
N ILE A 166 0.06 4.34 8.28
CA ILE A 166 -1.27 4.10 7.73
C ILE A 166 -1.46 2.60 7.55
N GLU A 167 -2.48 2.01 8.16
CA GLU A 167 -2.89 0.62 7.92
C GLU A 167 -4.19 0.59 7.12
N PHE A 168 -4.13 0.07 5.90
CA PHE A 168 -5.28 -0.11 5.03
C PHE A 168 -5.91 -1.50 5.24
N PRO A 169 -7.24 -1.63 5.19
CA PRO A 169 -7.93 -2.91 5.24
C PRO A 169 -7.88 -3.58 3.86
N LEU A 170 -6.69 -3.97 3.45
CA LEU A 170 -6.45 -4.72 2.22
C LEU A 170 -6.59 -6.21 2.50
N ASP A 171 -6.98 -6.96 1.48
CA ASP A 171 -6.83 -8.41 1.56
C ASP A 171 -5.34 -8.73 1.54
N CYS A 172 -4.87 -9.52 2.51
CA CYS A 172 -3.59 -10.22 2.50
C CYS A 172 -3.27 -10.89 1.15
N GLY A 173 -4.32 -11.22 0.39
CA GLY A 173 -4.27 -11.91 -0.88
C GLY A 173 -4.12 -11.06 -2.13
N VAL A 174 -4.43 -9.76 -2.09
CA VAL A 174 -4.62 -8.95 -3.31
C VAL A 174 -3.31 -8.64 -4.07
N LEU A 175 -2.14 -8.84 -3.45
CA LEU A 175 -0.85 -8.61 -4.14
C LEU A 175 -0.35 -9.81 -4.93
N ARG A 176 -0.96 -10.98 -4.77
CA ARG A 176 -0.47 -12.24 -5.37
C ARG A 176 -1.58 -13.03 -6.05
N ASP A 177 -2.83 -12.62 -5.88
CA ASP A 177 -3.99 -13.04 -6.65
C ASP A 177 -4.22 -12.03 -7.80
N PHE A 178 -3.33 -12.10 -8.80
CA PHE A 178 -3.29 -11.17 -9.92
C PHE A 178 -4.52 -11.28 -10.82
N ASP A 179 -5.23 -12.42 -10.78
CA ASP A 179 -6.46 -12.63 -11.54
C ASP A 179 -7.75 -12.44 -10.70
N SER A 180 -7.61 -12.15 -9.41
CA SER A 180 -8.71 -11.88 -8.47
C SER A 180 -9.68 -13.04 -8.26
N ASN A 181 -9.21 -14.28 -8.34
CA ASN A 181 -10.04 -15.48 -8.16
C ASN A 181 -10.11 -15.97 -6.69
N GLY A 182 -9.38 -15.33 -5.77
CA GLY A 182 -9.30 -15.68 -4.35
C GLY A 182 -8.28 -16.78 -4.03
N GLN A 183 -7.42 -17.16 -4.98
CA GLN A 183 -6.41 -18.20 -4.83
C GLN A 183 -5.08 -17.70 -5.40
N VAL A 184 -3.97 -17.89 -4.69
CA VAL A 184 -2.63 -17.67 -5.26
C VAL A 184 -2.17 -18.97 -5.90
N ASN A 185 -2.26 -19.05 -7.22
CA ASN A 185 -1.98 -20.27 -7.98
C ASN A 185 -1.12 -20.02 -9.24
N PHE A 186 -1.05 -21.03 -10.12
CA PHE A 186 -0.23 -20.97 -11.32
C PHE A 186 -0.66 -19.91 -12.33
N ILE A 187 -1.92 -19.49 -12.29
CA ILE A 187 -2.46 -18.42 -13.14
C ILE A 187 -1.84 -17.10 -12.70
N ASP A 188 -1.76 -16.85 -11.39
CA ASP A 188 -1.11 -15.67 -10.84
C ASP A 188 0.39 -15.63 -11.16
N PHE A 189 1.07 -16.76 -11.02
CA PHE A 189 2.46 -16.84 -11.45
C PHE A 189 2.63 -16.56 -12.95
N ALA A 190 1.67 -16.97 -13.79
CA ALA A 190 1.72 -16.67 -15.21
C ALA A 190 1.53 -15.17 -15.49
N PHE A 191 0.69 -14.48 -14.70
CA PHE A 191 0.58 -13.02 -14.75
C PHE A 191 1.88 -12.34 -14.30
N PHE A 192 2.45 -12.76 -13.16
CA PHE A 192 3.73 -12.29 -12.63
C PHE A 192 4.87 -12.45 -13.64
N ALA A 193 5.06 -13.67 -14.16
CA ALA A 193 6.10 -13.99 -15.12
C ALA A 193 5.94 -13.23 -16.44
N GLY A 194 4.71 -12.86 -16.82
CA GLY A 194 4.42 -12.01 -17.97
C GLY A 194 4.99 -10.60 -17.86
N GLN A 195 5.36 -10.16 -16.65
CA GLN A 195 5.92 -8.84 -16.36
C GLN A 195 7.40 -8.86 -16.03
N TRP A 196 8.02 -10.04 -16.03
CA TRP A 196 9.42 -10.22 -15.70
C TRP A 196 10.33 -9.31 -16.55
N LEU A 197 11.09 -8.44 -15.88
CA LEU A 197 11.96 -7.43 -16.50
C LEU A 197 11.23 -6.45 -17.45
N GLY A 198 9.90 -6.30 -17.32
CA GLY A 198 9.10 -5.35 -18.08
C GLY A 198 9.22 -3.93 -17.51
N PRO A 199 9.32 -2.88 -18.35
CA PRO A 199 9.30 -1.50 -17.86
C PRO A 199 7.89 -1.12 -17.36
N ARG A 200 7.81 -0.47 -16.19
CA ARG A 200 6.57 0.06 -15.61
C ARG A 200 5.77 0.88 -16.63
N LYS A 201 4.45 0.63 -16.77
CA LYS A 201 3.55 1.57 -17.45
C LYS A 201 2.85 2.41 -16.40
N ALA A 202 3.54 3.45 -15.93
CA ALA A 202 3.00 4.38 -14.94
C ALA A 202 1.57 4.84 -15.32
N GLY A 203 0.59 4.58 -14.44
CA GLY A 203 -0.73 5.21 -14.52
C GLY A 203 -1.96 4.33 -14.24
N THR A 204 -1.84 3.01 -14.10
CA THR A 204 -3.01 2.16 -13.79
C THR A 204 -2.62 0.94 -12.97
N LEU A 205 -2.59 1.05 -11.63
CA LEU A 205 -2.89 -0.10 -10.78
C LEU A 205 -4.40 -0.36 -10.84
N GLN A 206 -4.88 -0.88 -11.98
CA GLN A 206 -6.24 -1.37 -12.10
C GLN A 206 -6.20 -2.88 -11.84
N ARG A 207 -7.21 -3.40 -11.15
CA ARG A 207 -7.44 -4.84 -11.07
C ARG A 207 -7.45 -5.43 -12.49
N GLY A 208 -6.53 -6.34 -12.80
CA GLY A 208 -6.34 -6.92 -14.12
C GLY A 208 -5.35 -6.19 -15.06
N THR A 209 -4.51 -5.27 -14.57
CA THR A 209 -3.41 -4.68 -15.36
C THR A 209 -2.00 -5.20 -14.96
N PRO A 210 -1.04 -5.14 -15.91
CA PRO A 210 0.35 -5.58 -15.77
C PRO A 210 1.22 -5.03 -14.62
N ASP A 211 0.78 -4.04 -13.85
CA ASP A 211 1.66 -3.27 -12.97
C ASP A 211 1.68 -3.77 -11.50
N LEU A 212 1.09 -4.93 -11.21
CA LEU A 212 0.99 -5.49 -9.85
C LEU A 212 2.17 -6.41 -9.46
N ALA A 213 3.00 -6.82 -10.41
CA ALA A 213 4.05 -7.82 -10.19
C ALA A 213 5.34 -7.28 -9.54
N ASP A 214 5.47 -5.96 -9.43
CA ASP A 214 6.52 -5.27 -8.67
C ASP A 214 6.05 -5.20 -7.20
N LEU A 215 6.42 -6.22 -6.43
CA LEU A 215 5.95 -6.46 -5.07
C LEU A 215 6.79 -5.74 -4.02
N ASN A 216 8.03 -5.36 -4.34
CA ASN A 216 8.90 -4.55 -3.47
C ASN A 216 8.82 -3.04 -3.79
N GLY A 217 8.21 -2.64 -4.91
CA GLY A 217 8.01 -1.25 -5.32
C GLY A 217 9.24 -0.58 -5.93
N ASP A 218 10.27 -1.34 -6.31
CA ASP A 218 11.55 -0.80 -6.78
C ASP A 218 11.55 -0.37 -8.26
N GLY A 219 10.44 -0.59 -8.96
CA GLY A 219 10.26 -0.23 -10.36
C GLY A 219 10.73 -1.30 -11.35
N SER A 220 11.17 -2.46 -10.87
CA SER A 220 11.51 -3.65 -11.64
C SER A 220 10.65 -4.83 -11.17
N VAL A 221 10.47 -5.82 -12.06
CA VAL A 221 9.92 -7.14 -11.66
C VAL A 221 11.05 -8.14 -11.76
N ASP A 222 11.59 -8.55 -10.62
CA ASP A 222 12.78 -9.38 -10.54
C ASP A 222 12.73 -10.45 -9.43
N PHE A 223 13.92 -10.96 -9.06
CA PHE A 223 14.03 -12.05 -8.10
C PHE A 223 13.61 -11.67 -6.68
N GLU A 224 13.66 -10.39 -6.34
CA GLU A 224 13.16 -9.89 -5.06
C GLU A 224 11.64 -9.98 -5.01
N ASP A 225 10.96 -9.62 -6.10
CA ASP A 225 9.51 -9.78 -6.22
C ASP A 225 9.10 -11.25 -6.26
N LEU A 226 9.89 -12.10 -6.92
CA LEU A 226 9.64 -13.53 -6.94
C LEU A 226 9.80 -14.14 -5.55
N ALA A 227 10.81 -13.70 -4.80
CA ALA A 227 11.02 -14.13 -3.42
C ALA A 227 9.79 -13.76 -2.60
N ILE A 228 9.31 -12.51 -2.70
CA ILE A 228 8.07 -12.06 -2.07
C ILE A 228 6.95 -13.00 -2.52
N PHE A 229 6.60 -13.07 -3.81
CA PHE A 229 5.51 -13.91 -4.34
C PHE A 229 5.51 -15.35 -3.79
N SER A 230 6.69 -15.98 -3.74
CA SER A 230 6.88 -17.37 -3.33
C SER A 230 6.53 -17.66 -1.86
N GLU A 231 6.57 -16.67 -0.97
CA GLU A 231 6.32 -16.87 0.47
C GLU A 231 4.89 -17.34 0.80
N ASN A 232 3.95 -17.18 -0.13
CA ASN A 232 2.54 -17.53 0.00
C ASN A 232 2.05 -18.36 -1.21
N TRP A 233 2.97 -19.07 -1.88
CA TRP A 233 2.64 -19.94 -3.00
C TRP A 233 1.67 -21.05 -2.57
N LEU A 234 0.56 -21.21 -3.31
CA LEU A 234 -0.50 -22.19 -3.05
C LEU A 234 -1.27 -21.96 -1.73
N LEU A 235 -1.33 -20.73 -1.22
CA LEU A 235 -2.25 -20.41 -0.14
C LEU A 235 -3.69 -20.24 -0.67
N ASP A 236 -4.61 -20.93 0.00
CA ASP A 236 -6.05 -20.71 -0.13
C ASP A 236 -6.44 -19.53 0.78
N LEU A 237 -6.76 -18.40 0.16
CA LEU A 237 -7.12 -17.17 0.85
C LEU A 237 -8.62 -17.06 1.12
N THR A 238 -9.40 -18.11 0.78
CA THR A 238 -10.82 -18.10 1.12
C THR A 238 -10.96 -17.93 2.63
N PRO A 239 -11.68 -16.89 3.12
CA PRO A 239 -11.91 -16.75 4.54
C PRO A 239 -12.67 -17.99 5.00
N CYS A 240 -12.17 -18.62 6.07
CA CYS A 240 -12.87 -19.70 6.76
C CYS A 240 -14.33 -19.33 6.87
N THR A 241 -15.18 -20.07 6.17
CA THR A 241 -16.63 -19.86 6.16
C THR A 241 -17.08 -19.85 7.61
N VAL A 242 -17.74 -18.77 8.02
CA VAL A 242 -18.33 -18.65 9.36
C VAL A 242 -19.15 -19.91 9.60
N LYS A 243 -18.68 -20.78 10.51
CA LYS A 243 -19.52 -21.84 11.04
C LYS A 243 -20.62 -21.14 11.82
N GLN A 244 -21.85 -21.35 11.37
CA GLN A 244 -23.08 -21.03 12.11
C GLN A 244 -23.02 -21.58 13.54
#